data_AF-A0A7L3M0I8-F1
#
_entry.id   AF-A0A7L3M0I8-F1
#
_cell.length_a   1.000
_cell.length_b   1.000
_cell.length_c   1.000
_cell.angle_alpha   90.00
_cell.angle_beta   90.00
_cell.angle_gamma   90.00
#
_symmetry.space_group_name_H-M   'P 1'
#
loop_
_entity.id
_entity.type
_entity.pdbx_description
1 polymer ?
#
loop_
_entity_poly.entity_id
_entity_poly.type
_entity_poly.pdbx_seq_one_letter_code
_entity_poly.pdbx_strand_id
1 'polypeptide(L)'
;GFHAFARWFLPWLGVSELEKAIVNISAIIEKIENRTVDAIQAQQVEIDSLAQVVQQNRMALDFLLASQGGVCTVINVSCCMYIDQSGRIATDLS
;
A
#
# COMPACT_ATOMS: atom_id res chain seq x y z
N GLY A 1 38.86 20.87 -32.01
CA GLY A 1 39.00 22.34 -31.99
C GLY A 1 37.72 23.02 -31.55
N PHE A 2 36.72 23.11 -32.42
CA PHE A 2 35.50 23.90 -32.20
C PHE A 2 34.57 23.39 -31.08
N HIS A 3 34.38 22.06 -30.94
CA HIS A 3 33.49 21.49 -29.93
C HIS A 3 33.99 21.72 -28.48
N ALA A 4 35.31 21.70 -28.28
CA ALA A 4 35.94 22.02 -26.99
C ALA A 4 35.88 23.52 -26.69
N PHE A 5 36.07 24.37 -27.71
CA PHE A 5 35.94 25.83 -27.60
C PHE A 5 34.51 26.27 -27.28
N ALA A 6 33.50 25.69 -27.94
CA ALA A 6 32.09 25.97 -27.67
C ALA A 6 31.65 25.52 -26.27
N ARG A 7 32.13 24.35 -25.82
CA ARG A 7 31.87 23.82 -24.46
C ARG A 7 32.51 24.67 -23.35
N TRP A 8 33.60 25.38 -23.65
CA TRP A 8 34.25 26.31 -22.72
C TRP A 8 33.45 27.61 -22.52
N PHE A 9 32.88 28.15 -23.61
CA PHE A 9 32.09 29.39 -23.57
C PHE A 9 30.62 29.20 -23.19
N LEU A 10 30.03 28.05 -23.50
CA LEU A 10 28.61 27.75 -23.28
C LEU A 10 28.47 26.40 -22.56
N PRO A 11 28.79 26.34 -21.25
CA PRO A 11 28.80 25.09 -20.48
C PRO A 11 27.46 24.34 -20.54
N TRP A 12 26.34 25.05 -20.63
CA TRP A 12 24.99 24.49 -20.66
C TRP A 12 24.64 23.75 -21.96
N LEU A 13 25.30 24.05 -23.08
CA LEU A 13 25.02 23.37 -24.35
C LEU A 13 25.34 21.86 -24.31
N GLY A 14 26.16 21.42 -23.35
CA GLY A 14 26.50 20.00 -23.17
C GLY A 14 25.50 19.18 -22.35
N VAL A 15 24.52 19.80 -21.68
CA VAL A 15 23.65 19.13 -20.67
C VAL A 15 22.15 19.23 -20.95
N SER A 16 21.72 19.99 -21.96
CA SER A 16 20.29 20.25 -22.25
C SER A 16 19.43 18.99 -22.48
N GLU A 17 19.97 17.98 -23.16
CA GLU A 17 19.23 16.74 -23.43
C GLU A 17 19.07 15.88 -22.16
N LEU A 18 20.05 15.96 -21.25
CA LEU A 18 19.97 15.30 -19.95
C LEU A 18 18.94 15.99 -19.04
N GLU A 19 18.87 17.32 -19.05
CA GLU A 19 17.86 18.06 -18.26
C GLU A 19 16.43 17.69 -18.65
N LYS A 20 16.15 17.58 -19.96
CA LYS A 20 14.83 17.13 -20.45
C LYS A 20 14.51 15.71 -20.00
N ALA A 21 15.49 14.80 -20.08
CA ALA A 21 15.31 13.43 -19.63
C ALA A 21 15.01 13.37 -18.11
N ILE A 22 15.71 14.17 -17.30
CA ILE A 22 15.47 14.26 -15.86
C ILE A 22 14.06 14.78 -15.58
N VAL A 23 13.62 15.87 -16.21
CA VAL A 23 12.26 16.41 -16.01
C VAL A 23 11.17 15.41 -16.41
N ASN A 24 11.35 14.70 -17.52
CA ASN A 24 10.41 13.65 -17.94
C ASN A 24 10.35 12.49 -16.93
N ILE A 25 11.50 12.08 -16.38
CA ILE A 25 11.54 11.05 -15.33
C ILE A 25 10.84 11.54 -14.07
N SER A 26 11.09 12.77 -13.62
CA SER A 26 10.40 13.35 -12.46
C SER A 26 8.88 13.34 -12.62
N ALA A 27 8.37 13.73 -13.80
CA ALA A 27 6.94 13.69 -14.09
C ALA A 27 6.37 12.26 -14.11
N ILE A 28 7.14 11.28 -14.59
CA ILE A 28 6.74 9.87 -14.56
C ILE A 28 6.68 9.36 -13.12
N ILE A 29 7.65 9.71 -12.27
CA ILE A 29 7.68 9.32 -10.87
C ILE A 29 6.46 9.86 -10.13
N GLU A 30 6.15 11.16 -10.29
CA GLU A 30 4.96 11.78 -9.68
C GLU A 30 3.67 11.07 -10.11
N LYS A 31 3.58 10.72 -11.40
CA LYS A 31 2.43 10.00 -11.94
C LYS A 31 2.33 8.57 -11.39
N ILE A 32 3.46 7.89 -11.22
CA ILE A 32 3.52 6.54 -10.64
C ILE A 32 3.13 6.60 -9.17
N GLU A 33 3.64 7.57 -8.42
CA GLU A 33 3.29 7.78 -7.01
C GLU A 33 1.78 7.97 -6.86
N ASN A 34 1.18 8.92 -7.58
CA ASN A 34 -0.25 9.20 -7.48
C ASN A 34 -1.10 7.96 -7.85
N ARG A 35 -0.72 7.24 -8.91
CA ARG A 35 -1.41 5.99 -9.30
C ARG A 35 -1.26 4.89 -8.26
N THR A 36 -0.10 4.80 -7.62
CA THR A 36 0.16 3.79 -6.59
C THR A 36 -0.66 4.09 -5.34
N VAL A 37 -0.71 5.36 -4.93
CA VAL A 37 -1.53 5.80 -3.81
C VAL A 37 -3.02 5.54 -4.08
N ASP A 38 -3.50 5.88 -5.27
CA ASP A 38 -4.89 5.63 -5.68
C ASP A 38 -5.22 4.13 -5.68
N ALA A 39 -4.33 3.30 -6.24
CA ALA A 39 -4.51 1.85 -6.26
C ALA A 39 -4.51 1.23 -4.85
N ILE A 40 -3.64 1.71 -3.94
CA ILE A 40 -3.62 1.28 -2.54
C ILE A 40 -4.91 1.68 -1.83
N GLN A 41 -5.39 2.91 -2.04
CA GLN A 41 -6.66 3.36 -1.45
C GLN A 41 -7.84 2.55 -1.96
N ALA A 42 -7.91 2.27 -3.26
CA ALA A 42 -8.94 1.42 -3.84
C ALA A 42 -8.95 0.02 -3.22
N GLN A 43 -7.77 -0.60 -3.06
CA GLN A 43 -7.66 -1.90 -2.38
C GLN A 43 -8.08 -1.81 -0.91
N GLN A 44 -7.73 -0.74 -0.20
CA GLN A 44 -8.12 -0.56 1.20
C GLN A 44 -9.65 -0.52 1.34
N VAL A 45 -10.35 0.15 0.44
CA VAL A 45 -11.84 0.19 0.44
C VAL A 45 -12.43 -1.21 0.25
N GLU A 46 -11.88 -2.02 -0.65
CA GLU A 46 -12.33 -3.40 -0.85
C GLU A 46 -12.07 -4.26 0.39
N ILE A 47 -10.88 -4.14 1.00
CA ILE A 47 -10.51 -4.85 2.22
C ILE A 47 -11.42 -4.46 3.37
N ASP A 48 -11.71 -3.16 3.56
CA ASP A 48 -12.57 -2.68 4.63
C ASP A 48 -14.01 -3.19 4.47
N SER A 49 -14.51 -3.21 3.23
CA SER A 49 -15.83 -3.78 2.93
C SER A 49 -15.88 -5.28 3.23
N LEU A 50 -14.86 -6.03 2.82
CA LEU A 50 -14.76 -7.46 3.10
C LEU A 50 -14.63 -7.72 4.60
N ALA A 51 -13.80 -6.94 5.31
CA ALA A 51 -13.62 -7.04 6.75
C ALA A 51 -14.96 -6.84 7.48
N GLN A 52 -15.77 -5.88 7.05
CA GLN A 52 -17.10 -5.66 7.60
C GLN A 52 -18.02 -6.88 7.39
N VAL A 53 -18.03 -7.47 6.19
CA VAL A 53 -18.84 -8.67 5.91
C VAL A 53 -18.35 -9.87 6.72
N VAL A 54 -17.04 -10.08 6.81
CA VAL A 54 -16.44 -11.15 7.62
C VAL A 54 -16.78 -10.99 9.10
N GLN A 55 -16.74 -9.77 9.63
CA GLN A 55 -17.09 -9.48 11.01
C GLN A 55 -18.58 -9.76 11.28
N GLN A 56 -19.47 -9.39 10.36
CA GLN A 56 -20.90 -9.72 10.45
C GLN A 56 -21.13 -11.23 10.40
N ASN A 57 -20.48 -11.93 9.47
CA ASN A 57 -20.56 -13.39 9.35
C ASN A 57 -20.08 -14.07 10.64
N ARG A 58 -18.99 -13.58 11.23
CA ARG A 58 -18.49 -14.09 12.51
C ARG A 58 -19.52 -13.92 13.63
N MET A 59 -20.13 -12.75 13.75
CA MET A 59 -21.15 -12.50 14.78
C MET A 59 -22.37 -13.43 14.60
N ALA A 60 -22.83 -13.61 13.36
CA ALA A 60 -23.92 -14.52 13.05
C ALA A 60 -23.57 -15.98 13.38
N LEU A 61 -22.35 -16.42 13.02
CA LEU A 61 -21.84 -17.75 13.34
C LEU A 61 -21.65 -17.93 14.85
N ASP A 62 -21.15 -16.93 15.56
CA ASP A 62 -21.01 -16.95 17.02
C ASP A 62 -22.37 -17.11 17.70
N PHE A 63 -23.40 -16.45 17.17
CA PHE A 63 -24.78 -16.63 17.65
C PHE A 63 -25.30 -18.05 17.41
N LEU A 64 -25.11 -18.58 16.20
CA LEU A 64 -25.52 -19.96 15.86
C LEU A 64 -24.76 -21.02 16.67
N LEU A 65 -23.50 -20.74 16.99
CA LEU A 65 -22.60 -21.61 17.73
C LEU A 65 -22.52 -21.23 19.21
N ALA A 66 -23.45 -20.43 19.74
CA ALA A 66 -23.40 -19.95 21.11
C ALA A 66 -23.36 -21.11 22.13
N SER A 67 -24.05 -22.23 21.84
CA SER A 67 -24.02 -23.44 22.67
C SER A 67 -22.68 -24.19 22.63
N GLN A 68 -21.87 -23.95 21.60
CA GLN A 68 -20.57 -24.59 21.36
C GLN A 68 -19.39 -23.64 21.68
N GLY A 69 -19.66 -22.48 22.29
CA GLY A 69 -18.65 -21.49 22.63
C GLY A 69 -18.24 -20.57 21.49
N GLY A 70 -19.07 -20.44 20.44
CA GLY A 70 -18.82 -19.58 19.29
C GLY A 70 -17.84 -20.16 18.27
N VAL A 71 -17.63 -19.43 17.18
CA VAL A 71 -16.80 -19.85 16.05
C VAL A 71 -15.36 -20.10 16.49
N CYS A 72 -14.82 -19.28 17.42
CA CYS A 72 -13.45 -19.37 17.92
C CYS A 72 -13.15 -20.72 18.58
N THR A 73 -14.06 -21.19 19.41
CA THR A 73 -13.94 -22.46 20.13
C THR A 73 -14.11 -23.63 19.17
N VAL A 74 -15.01 -23.49 18.19
CA VAL A 74 -15.30 -24.55 17.20
C VAL A 74 -14.17 -24.74 16.19
N ILE A 75 -13.56 -23.65 15.70
CA ILE A 75 -12.49 -23.71 14.70
C ILE A 75 -11.08 -23.84 15.32
N ASN A 76 -10.96 -23.62 16.63
CA ASN A 76 -9.70 -23.70 17.39
C ASN A 76 -8.54 -22.88 16.76
N VAL A 77 -8.85 -21.67 16.29
CA VAL A 77 -7.86 -20.72 15.77
C VAL A 77 -7.83 -19.45 16.63
N SER A 78 -6.71 -18.73 16.60
CA SER A 78 -6.62 -17.43 17.27
C SER A 78 -7.70 -16.50 16.74
N CYS A 79 -8.52 -15.99 17.66
CA CYS A 79 -9.74 -15.30 17.31
C CYS A 79 -9.64 -13.77 17.45
N CYS A 80 -8.57 -13.25 18.02
CA CYS A 80 -8.42 -11.82 18.24
C CYS A 80 -7.18 -11.34 17.50
N MET A 81 -7.41 -10.74 16.33
CA MET A 81 -6.39 -10.05 15.56
C MET A 81 -6.51 -8.55 15.86
N TYR A 82 -5.40 -7.90 16.19
CA TYR A 82 -5.35 -6.46 16.44
C TYR A 82 -4.12 -5.85 15.80
N ILE A 83 -4.13 -4.53 15.60
CA ILE A 83 -2.95 -3.80 15.13
C ILE A 83 -2.15 -3.36 16.36
N ASP A 84 -0.89 -3.78 16.43
CA ASP A 84 0.01 -3.38 17.51
C ASP A 84 0.44 -1.91 17.38
N GLN A 85 1.17 -1.42 18.39
CA GLN A 85 1.70 -0.04 18.38
C GLN A 85 2.69 0.23 17.24
N SER A 86 3.22 -0.82 16.60
CA SER A 86 4.12 -0.74 15.44
C SER A 86 3.37 -0.79 14.10
N GLY A 87 2.03 -0.87 14.10
CA GLY A 87 1.20 -0.95 12.91
C GLY A 87 1.14 -2.33 12.27
N ARG A 88 1.52 -3.39 13.00
CA ARG A 88 1.51 -4.78 12.51
C ARG A 88 0.32 -5.55 13.06
N ILE A 89 -0.19 -6.47 12.24
CA ILE A 89 -1.25 -7.40 12.65
C ILE A 89 -0.65 -8.40 13.64
N ALA A 90 -1.10 -8.35 14.88
CA ALA A 90 -0.80 -9.29 15.93
C ALA A 90 -2.04 -10.13 16.25
N THR A 91 -1.82 -11.34 16.74
CA THR A 91 -2.90 -12.26 17.12
C THR A 91 -2.70 -12.69 18.56
N ASP A 92 -3.74 -12.61 19.38
CA ASP A 92 -3.66 -13.14 20.74
C ASP A 92 -3.70 -14.67 20.68
N LEU A 93 -2.60 -15.31 21.10
CA LEU A 93 -2.56 -16.76 21.31
C LEU A 93 -2.89 -16.99 22.79
N SER A 94 -4.16 -16.86 23.14
CA SER A 94 -4.67 -17.29 24.45
C SER A 94 -4.75 -18.82 24.52
#